data_AF-A0A7S3GU89-F1
#
_entry.id   AF-A0A7S3GU89-F1
#
_cell.length_a   1.000
_cell.length_b   1.000
_cell.length_c   1.000
_cell.angle_alpha   90.00
_cell.angle_beta   90.00
_cell.angle_gamma   90.00
#
_symmetry.space_group_name_H-M   'P 1'
#
loop_
_entity.id
_entity.type
_entity.pdbx_description
1 polymer ?
#
loop_
_entity_poly.entity_id
_entity_poly.type
_entity_poly.pdbx_seq_one_letter_code
_entity_poly.pdbx_strand_id
1 'polypeptide(L)'
;VEGELRYNMVGDALVGIIHKKPKDGGISAVGGTGSIYTYYGPSEKKFASLTKSFVTTDLPKVMPALGLGEEPIPLWWTTDFILASPEGTPAEEEKWIVGEFNCSCVGMSRCLAAYCQDDTPNASVKDISEEDMTEAMKYGDLMGTKAKDILDKAKA
;
A
#
# COMPACT_ATOMS: atom_id res chain seq x y z
N VAL A 1 1.97 -12.34 -16.53
CA VAL A 1 0.91 -12.08 -15.54
C VAL A 1 1.08 -10.67 -14.98
N GLU A 2 0.01 -9.91 -14.77
CA GLU A 2 0.12 -8.51 -14.31
C GLU A 2 0.63 -8.40 -12.87
N GLY A 3 0.41 -9.41 -12.03
CA GLY A 3 0.86 -9.43 -10.64
C GLY A 3 -0.14 -8.79 -9.69
N GLU A 4 0.36 -8.27 -8.57
CA GLU A 4 -0.45 -7.67 -7.50
C GLU A 4 -0.15 -6.18 -7.34
N LEU A 5 -1.17 -5.39 -7.04
CA LEU A 5 -1.01 -4.00 -6.62
C LEU A 5 -1.27 -3.89 -5.13
N ARG A 6 -0.33 -3.37 -4.35
CA ARG A 6 -0.51 -3.02 -2.95
C ARG A 6 -0.71 -1.52 -2.84
N TYR A 7 -1.81 -1.10 -2.24
CA TYR A 7 -2.01 0.28 -1.82
C TYR A 7 -1.62 0.42 -0.36
N ASN A 8 -0.82 1.45 -0.07
CA ASN A 8 -0.45 1.83 1.28
C ASN A 8 -1.30 3.02 1.70
N MET A 9 -2.04 2.86 2.79
CA MET A 9 -3.12 3.75 3.20
C MET A 9 -2.85 4.29 4.60
N VAL A 10 -3.03 5.59 4.77
CA VAL A 10 -3.04 6.25 6.08
C VAL A 10 -4.44 6.77 6.32
N GLY A 11 -5.22 6.07 7.15
CA GLY A 11 -6.66 6.24 7.23
C GLY A 11 -7.32 6.04 5.86
N ASP A 12 -7.99 7.08 5.36
CA ASP A 12 -8.62 7.12 4.03
C ASP A 12 -7.70 7.67 2.92
N ALA A 13 -6.46 8.04 3.23
CA ALA A 13 -5.54 8.64 2.27
C ALA A 13 -4.58 7.61 1.68
N LEU A 14 -4.54 7.49 0.35
CA LEU A 14 -3.51 6.74 -0.36
C LEU A 14 -2.18 7.49 -0.29
N VAL A 15 -1.12 6.82 0.17
CA VAL A 15 0.23 7.40 0.28
C VAL A 15 1.24 6.78 -0.68
N GLY A 16 0.98 5.56 -1.16
CA GLY A 16 1.87 4.91 -2.13
C GLY A 16 1.27 3.65 -2.73
N ILE A 17 1.80 3.27 -3.89
CA ILE A 17 1.40 2.08 -4.63
C ILE A 17 2.64 1.22 -4.87
N ILE A 18 2.54 -0.08 -4.63
CA ILE A 18 3.58 -1.05 -4.93
C ILE A 18 3.03 -2.03 -5.94
N HIS A 19 3.65 -2.11 -7.12
CA HIS A 19 3.34 -3.12 -8.12
C HIS A 19 4.33 -4.28 -7.99
N LYS A 20 3.82 -5.42 -7.54
CA LYS A 20 4.58 -6.64 -7.34
C LYS A 20 4.34 -7.58 -8.52
N LYS A 21 5.33 -7.73 -9.39
CA LYS A 21 5.28 -8.70 -10.48
C LYS A 21 6.05 -9.96 -10.08
N PRO A 22 5.45 -11.15 -10.15
CA PRO A 22 6.20 -12.38 -9.93
C PRO A 22 7.28 -12.52 -11.02
N LYS A 23 8.33 -13.27 -10.71
CA LYS A 23 9.30 -13.72 -11.72
C LYS A 23 8.58 -14.47 -12.85
N ASP A 24 9.09 -14.42 -14.07
CA ASP A 24 8.53 -15.19 -15.19
C ASP A 24 8.35 -16.67 -14.82
N GLY A 25 7.13 -17.18 -15.05
CA GLY A 25 6.70 -18.53 -14.67
C GLY A 25 6.35 -18.71 -13.17
N GLY A 26 6.53 -17.69 -12.35
CA GLY A 26 6.17 -17.68 -10.93
C GLY A 26 4.71 -17.26 -10.68
N ILE A 27 4.13 -17.80 -9.61
CA ILE A 27 2.76 -17.47 -9.17
C ILE A 27 2.77 -16.50 -7.96
N SER A 28 3.83 -16.52 -7.15
CA SER A 28 3.95 -15.70 -5.93
C SER A 28 4.75 -14.42 -6.18
N ALA A 29 4.17 -13.28 -5.77
CA ALA A 29 4.80 -11.96 -5.85
C ALA A 29 5.49 -11.51 -4.53
N VAL A 30 5.78 -12.45 -3.62
CA VAL A 30 6.38 -12.16 -2.30
C VAL A 30 7.86 -11.76 -2.42
N GLY A 31 8.35 -10.90 -1.52
CA GLY A 31 9.76 -10.50 -1.48
C GLY A 31 10.67 -11.72 -1.28
N GLY A 32 11.79 -11.77 -2.01
CA GLY A 32 12.74 -12.90 -1.96
C GLY A 32 12.46 -14.03 -2.95
N THR A 33 11.33 -14.03 -3.67
CA THR A 33 11.03 -15.04 -4.71
C THR A 33 11.57 -14.69 -6.11
N GLY A 34 12.33 -13.60 -6.23
CA GLY A 34 12.75 -13.02 -7.52
C GLY A 34 11.70 -12.12 -8.16
N SER A 35 10.67 -11.75 -7.40
CA SER A 35 9.65 -10.79 -7.81
C SER A 35 10.21 -9.38 -8.00
N ILE A 36 9.68 -8.66 -8.99
CA ILE A 36 10.05 -7.28 -9.30
C ILE A 36 9.05 -6.34 -8.64
N TYR A 37 9.55 -5.41 -7.82
CA TYR A 37 8.74 -4.45 -7.09
C TYR A 37 8.95 -3.08 -7.72
N THR A 38 7.87 -2.45 -8.18
CA THR A 38 7.90 -1.07 -8.67
C THR A 38 7.09 -0.18 -7.74
N TYR A 39 7.68 0.94 -7.34
CA TYR A 39 7.09 1.87 -6.37
C TYR A 39 6.58 3.11 -7.09
N TYR A 40 5.34 3.47 -6.82
CA TYR A 40 4.69 4.65 -7.39
C TYR A 40 4.10 5.54 -6.30
N GLY A 41 3.97 6.82 -6.62
CA GLY A 41 3.24 7.77 -5.80
C GLY A 41 1.71 7.58 -5.88
N PRO A 42 0.94 8.25 -5.00
CA PRO A 42 -0.51 8.09 -4.94
C PRO A 42 -1.25 8.64 -6.18
N SER A 43 -0.58 9.49 -6.98
CA SER A 43 -1.13 10.13 -8.18
C SER A 43 -0.72 9.43 -9.48
N GLU A 44 -0.25 8.17 -9.41
CA GLU A 44 0.18 7.41 -10.59
C GLU A 44 -0.95 7.26 -11.61
N LYS A 45 -0.70 7.73 -12.85
CA LYS A 45 -1.71 7.74 -13.91
C LYS A 45 -2.05 6.34 -14.39
N LYS A 46 -1.08 5.42 -14.38
CA LYS A 46 -1.30 4.03 -14.82
C LYS A 46 -2.44 3.35 -14.07
N PHE A 47 -2.61 3.66 -12.78
CA PHE A 47 -3.63 3.04 -11.93
C PHE A 47 -4.76 4.00 -11.55
N ALA A 48 -4.87 5.15 -12.22
CA ALA A 48 -5.81 6.21 -11.84
C ALA A 48 -7.28 5.76 -11.85
N SER A 49 -7.67 4.85 -12.76
CA SER A 49 -9.02 4.29 -12.80
C SER A 49 -9.33 3.50 -11.53
N LEU A 50 -8.43 2.58 -11.16
CA LEU A 50 -8.51 1.80 -9.91
C LEU A 50 -8.48 2.72 -8.69
N THR A 51 -7.50 3.63 -8.60
CA THR A 51 -7.37 4.57 -7.48
C THR A 51 -8.65 5.35 -7.27
N LYS A 52 -9.21 5.90 -8.35
CA LYS A 52 -10.46 6.67 -8.29
C LYS A 52 -11.61 5.78 -7.81
N SER A 53 -11.84 4.64 -8.46
CA SER A 53 -12.94 3.73 -8.08
C SER A 53 -12.83 3.32 -6.62
N PHE A 54 -11.64 2.88 -6.20
CA PHE A 54 -11.42 2.39 -4.86
C PHE A 54 -11.65 3.48 -3.81
N VAL A 55 -10.96 4.62 -3.91
CA VAL A 55 -11.01 5.68 -2.89
C VAL A 55 -12.40 6.28 -2.78
N THR A 56 -13.11 6.51 -3.90
CA THR A 56 -14.40 7.20 -3.86
C THR A 56 -15.59 6.28 -3.62
N THR A 57 -15.50 5.01 -4.03
CA THR A 57 -16.67 4.12 -4.12
C THR A 57 -16.57 2.92 -3.21
N ASP A 58 -15.39 2.30 -3.09
CA ASP A 58 -15.26 0.99 -2.44
C ASP A 58 -14.65 1.08 -1.05
N LEU A 59 -13.78 2.06 -0.79
CA LEU A 59 -13.17 2.29 0.52
C LEU A 59 -14.22 2.39 1.66
N PRO A 60 -15.34 3.14 1.53
CA PRO A 60 -16.38 3.16 2.57
C PRO A 60 -17.06 1.81 2.81
N LYS A 61 -16.93 0.85 1.89
CA LYS A 61 -17.55 -0.48 1.97
C LYS A 61 -16.61 -1.53 2.56
N VAL A 62 -15.31 -1.25 2.68
CA VAL A 62 -14.31 -2.22 3.15
C VAL A 62 -14.63 -2.71 4.57
N MET A 63 -14.77 -1.79 5.54
CA MET A 63 -15.04 -2.15 6.94
C MET A 63 -16.39 -2.90 7.10
N PRO A 64 -17.50 -2.44 6.47
CA PRO A 64 -18.74 -3.22 6.44
C PRO A 64 -18.59 -4.63 5.86
N ALA A 65 -17.83 -4.79 4.76
CA ALA A 65 -17.62 -6.09 4.13
C ALA A 65 -16.82 -7.06 5.03
N LEU A 66 -16.00 -6.54 5.94
CA LEU A 66 -15.27 -7.32 6.94
C LEU A 66 -16.10 -7.61 8.21
N GLY A 67 -17.37 -7.16 8.28
CA GLY A 67 -18.20 -7.27 9.48
C GLY A 67 -17.79 -6.32 10.61
N LEU A 68 -17.00 -5.29 10.28
CA LEU A 68 -16.43 -4.31 11.22
C LEU A 68 -16.93 -2.88 10.89
N GLY A 69 -18.15 -2.75 10.38
CA GLY A 69 -18.67 -1.46 9.90
C GLY A 69 -18.78 -0.36 10.98
N GLU A 70 -18.86 -0.75 12.25
CA GLU A 70 -18.89 0.17 13.40
C GLU A 70 -17.48 0.54 13.89
N GLU A 71 -16.45 -0.16 13.41
CA GLU A 71 -15.05 0.13 13.72
C GLU A 71 -14.47 1.14 12.72
N PRO A 72 -13.58 2.05 13.15
CA PRO A 72 -12.94 2.98 12.23
C PRO A 72 -12.00 2.24 11.28
N ILE A 73 -11.79 2.80 10.08
CA ILE A 73 -10.71 2.36 9.21
C ILE A 73 -9.36 2.51 9.96
N PRO A 74 -8.43 1.55 9.84
CA PRO A 74 -7.16 1.61 10.56
C PRO A 74 -6.35 2.87 10.23
N LEU A 75 -5.55 3.33 11.19
CA LEU A 75 -4.67 4.48 10.99
C LEU A 75 -3.63 4.23 9.90
N TRP A 76 -3.06 3.03 9.86
CA TRP A 76 -2.10 2.61 8.84
C TRP A 76 -2.39 1.17 8.44
N TRP A 77 -2.60 0.95 7.14
CA TRP A 77 -3.00 -0.34 6.60
C TRP A 77 -2.63 -0.44 5.11
N THR A 78 -2.69 -1.65 4.57
CA THR A 78 -2.53 -1.90 3.15
C THR A 78 -3.67 -2.76 2.62
N THR A 79 -3.95 -2.62 1.33
CA THR A 79 -4.83 -3.54 0.61
C THR A 79 -4.16 -3.98 -0.68
N ASP A 80 -4.27 -5.27 -0.99
CA ASP A 80 -3.70 -5.86 -2.18
C ASP A 80 -4.78 -6.21 -3.18
N PHE A 81 -4.56 -5.85 -4.44
CA PHE A 81 -5.47 -6.05 -5.54
C PHE A 81 -4.90 -7.05 -6.54
N ILE A 82 -5.78 -7.89 -7.07
CA ILE A 82 -5.51 -8.80 -8.17
C ILE A 82 -6.35 -8.36 -9.37
N LEU A 83 -5.73 -8.29 -10.55
CA LEU A 83 -6.43 -8.02 -11.80
C LEU A 83 -7.31 -9.23 -12.15
N ALA A 84 -8.62 -9.02 -12.20
CA ALA A 84 -9.60 -10.06 -12.49
C ALA A 84 -10.10 -10.02 -13.94
N SER A 85 -9.67 -9.02 -14.72
CA SER A 85 -10.07 -8.87 -16.12
C SER A 85 -9.20 -9.70 -17.05
N PRO A 86 -9.74 -10.13 -18.22
CA PRO A 86 -8.93 -10.77 -19.25
C PRO A 86 -7.75 -9.92 -19.69
N GLU A 87 -6.66 -10.57 -20.09
CA GLU A 87 -5.49 -9.89 -20.66
C GLU A 87 -5.89 -9.09 -21.91
N GLY A 88 -5.40 -7.85 -22.00
CA GLY A 88 -5.74 -6.91 -23.08
C GLY A 88 -7.00 -6.08 -22.83
N THR A 89 -7.68 -6.23 -21.69
CA THR A 89 -8.74 -5.29 -21.27
C THR A 89 -8.15 -3.88 -21.15
N PRO A 90 -8.80 -2.83 -21.72
CA PRO A 90 -8.36 -1.45 -21.54
C PRO A 90 -8.30 -1.08 -20.06
N ALA A 91 -7.28 -0.33 -19.64
CA ALA A 91 -7.01 -0.01 -18.23
C ALA A 91 -8.20 0.66 -17.53
N GLU A 92 -9.00 1.43 -18.27
CA GLU A 92 -10.22 2.09 -17.81
C GLU A 92 -11.38 1.11 -17.55
N GLU A 93 -11.37 -0.07 -18.16
CA GLU A 93 -12.40 -1.13 -18.04
C GLU A 93 -11.96 -2.26 -17.11
N GLU A 94 -10.69 -2.26 -16.68
CA GLU A 94 -10.16 -3.26 -15.77
C GLU A 94 -10.91 -3.31 -14.43
N LYS A 95 -11.34 -4.51 -14.08
CA LYS A 95 -11.83 -4.89 -12.75
C LYS A 95 -10.70 -5.49 -11.93
N TRP A 96 -10.51 -4.90 -10.76
CA TRP A 96 -9.56 -5.33 -9.75
C TRP A 96 -10.31 -5.77 -8.51
N ILE A 97 -9.84 -6.85 -7.88
CA ILE A 97 -10.47 -7.44 -6.69
C ILE A 97 -9.49 -7.30 -5.52
N VAL A 98 -10.00 -6.88 -4.37
CA VAL A 98 -9.24 -6.89 -3.11
C VAL A 98 -9.04 -8.34 -2.67
N GLY A 99 -7.79 -8.77 -2.57
CA GLY A 99 -7.40 -10.11 -2.10
C GLY A 99 -6.93 -10.13 -0.64
N GLU A 100 -6.27 -9.07 -0.17
CA GLU A 100 -5.75 -8.96 1.20
C GLU A 100 -6.01 -7.57 1.78
N PHE A 101 -6.34 -7.53 3.07
CA PHE A 101 -6.38 -6.33 3.91
C PHE A 101 -5.46 -6.57 5.12
N ASN A 102 -4.47 -5.69 5.33
CA ASN A 102 -3.42 -5.91 6.33
C ASN A 102 -3.18 -4.65 7.18
N CYS A 103 -3.09 -4.83 8.51
CA CYS A 103 -2.83 -3.74 9.47
C CYS A 103 -1.67 -4.02 10.43
N SER A 104 -1.04 -5.19 10.34
CA SER A 104 -0.07 -5.67 11.35
C SER A 104 1.34 -5.87 10.79
N CYS A 105 1.47 -6.04 9.48
CA CYS A 105 2.75 -6.24 8.80
C CYS A 105 2.89 -5.23 7.65
N VAL A 106 2.47 -3.99 7.91
CA VAL A 106 2.61 -2.88 6.97
C VAL A 106 4.03 -2.33 7.03
N GLY A 107 4.66 -2.27 5.86
CA GLY A 107 6.03 -1.81 5.69
C GLY A 107 6.10 -0.49 4.96
N MET A 108 7.17 0.25 5.21
CA MET A 108 7.50 1.46 4.46
C MET A 108 8.71 1.15 3.60
N SER A 109 8.50 0.89 2.31
CA SER A 109 9.55 0.35 1.43
C SER A 109 10.74 1.29 1.26
N ARG A 110 10.54 2.59 1.47
CA ARG A 110 11.60 3.61 1.50
C ARG A 110 12.59 3.41 2.65
N CYS A 111 12.19 2.69 3.71
CA CYS A 111 13.04 2.37 4.84
C CYS A 111 13.78 1.02 4.71
N LEU A 112 13.70 0.34 3.57
CA LEU A 112 14.31 -1.00 3.41
C LEU A 112 15.83 -1.00 3.59
N ALA A 113 16.52 0.10 3.34
CA ALA A 113 17.96 0.19 3.59
C ALA A 113 18.34 0.08 5.08
N ALA A 114 17.39 0.32 5.99
CA ALA A 114 17.57 0.12 7.43
C ALA A 114 17.29 -1.32 7.90
N TYR A 115 16.91 -2.22 6.98
CA TYR A 115 16.62 -3.61 7.31
C TYR A 115 17.91 -4.44 7.33
N CYS A 116 18.24 -5.02 8.49
CA CYS A 116 19.38 -5.92 8.65
C CYS A 116 19.21 -7.18 7.79
N GLN A 117 20.22 -7.48 6.98
CA GLN A 117 20.34 -8.72 6.22
C GLN A 117 21.68 -9.39 6.54
N ASP A 118 21.88 -10.61 6.05
CA ASP A 118 23.13 -11.37 6.27
C ASP A 118 24.36 -10.60 5.76
N ASP A 119 24.22 -9.83 4.67
CA ASP A 119 25.28 -9.01 4.07
C ASP A 119 25.34 -7.58 4.65
N THR A 120 24.31 -7.13 5.36
CA THR A 120 24.19 -5.81 5.98
C THR A 120 23.72 -5.93 7.44
N PRO A 121 24.48 -6.64 8.31
CA PRO A 121 24.00 -7.00 9.65
C PRO A 121 23.85 -5.80 10.59
N ASN A 122 24.49 -4.67 10.27
CA ASN A 122 24.45 -3.44 11.04
C ASN A 122 23.64 -2.32 10.35
N ALA A 123 22.79 -2.67 9.38
CA ALA A 123 21.90 -1.71 8.74
C ALA A 123 21.07 -0.95 9.79
N SER A 124 20.82 0.32 9.51
CA SER A 124 20.22 1.26 10.43
C SER A 124 19.51 2.38 9.70
N VAL A 125 18.82 3.24 10.45
CA VAL A 125 18.18 4.44 9.92
C VAL A 125 19.14 5.36 9.15
N LYS A 126 20.46 5.28 9.43
CA LYS A 126 21.49 6.09 8.78
C LYS A 126 21.82 5.61 7.36
N ASP A 127 21.41 4.39 7.03
CA ASP A 127 21.63 3.79 5.71
C ASP A 127 20.49 4.14 4.73
N ILE A 128 19.43 4.78 5.23
CA ILE A 128 18.35 5.32 4.40
C ILE A 128 18.84 6.61 3.74
N SER A 129 18.64 6.70 2.42
CA SER A 129 18.99 7.92 1.67
C SER A 129 18.17 9.12 2.14
N GLU A 130 18.68 10.35 1.97
CA GLU A 130 17.92 11.55 2.34
C GLU A 130 16.59 11.66 1.56
N GLU A 131 16.58 11.26 0.29
CA GLU A 131 15.38 11.22 -0.55
C GLU A 131 14.35 10.25 0.02
N ASP A 132 14.76 9.00 0.30
CA ASP A 132 13.86 7.99 0.83
C ASP A 132 13.37 8.34 2.24
N MET A 133 14.23 8.93 3.08
CA MET A 133 13.84 9.42 4.40
C MET A 133 12.81 10.55 4.28
N THR A 134 12.98 11.46 3.32
CA THR A 134 12.01 12.54 3.07
C THR A 134 10.66 11.99 2.64
N GLU A 135 10.63 11.00 1.75
CA GLU A 135 9.39 10.32 1.37
C GLU A 135 8.77 9.56 2.54
N ALA A 136 9.59 8.85 3.33
CA ALA A 136 9.14 8.11 4.51
C ALA A 136 8.49 9.02 5.55
N MET A 137 9.09 10.19 5.80
CA MET A 137 8.58 11.16 6.75
C MET A 137 7.19 11.70 6.37
N LYS A 138 6.87 11.83 5.08
CA LYS A 138 5.50 12.21 4.65
C LYS A 138 4.43 11.24 5.15
N TYR A 139 4.77 9.96 5.22
CA TYR A 139 3.86 8.92 5.73
C TYR A 139 3.71 9.11 7.24
N GLY A 140 4.83 9.27 7.95
CA GLY A 140 4.89 9.56 9.38
C GLY A 140 4.07 10.79 9.79
N ASP A 141 4.27 11.91 9.10
CA ASP A 141 3.60 13.17 9.37
C ASP A 141 2.08 13.08 9.13
N LEU A 142 1.67 12.40 8.06
CA LEU A 142 0.25 12.19 7.78
C LEU A 142 -0.40 11.26 8.83
N MET A 143 0.31 10.19 9.24
CA MET A 143 -0.16 9.31 10.32
C MET A 143 -0.30 10.10 11.62
N GLY A 144 0.68 10.93 11.97
CA GLY A 144 0.62 11.79 13.16
C GLY A 144 -0.54 12.78 13.11
N THR A 145 -0.76 13.42 11.95
CA THR A 145 -1.88 14.34 11.73
C THR A 145 -3.23 13.65 11.93
N LYS A 146 -3.45 12.50 11.28
CA LYS A 146 -4.71 11.75 11.42
C LYS A 146 -4.91 11.18 12.82
N ALA A 147 -3.85 10.68 13.46
CA ALA A 147 -3.92 10.20 14.84
C ALA A 147 -4.34 11.32 15.79
N LYS A 148 -3.77 12.51 15.64
CA LYS A 148 -4.15 13.69 16.41
C LYS A 148 -5.63 14.03 16.21
N ASP A 149 -6.11 14.05 14.96
CA ASP A 149 -7.51 14.34 14.64
C ASP A 149 -8.48 13.32 15.29
N ILE A 150 -8.11 12.03 15.30
CA ILE A 150 -8.89 10.98 15.96
C ILE A 150 -8.94 11.24 17.48
N LEU A 151 -7.79 11.52 18.11
CA LEU A 151 -7.71 11.77 19.54
C LEU A 151 -8.46 13.04 19.96
N ASP A 152 -8.44 14.08 19.14
CA ASP A 152 -9.15 15.32 19.44
C ASP A 152 -10.67 15.15 19.33
N LYS A 153 -11.16 14.38 18.34
CA LYS A 153 -12.58 14.01 18.24
C LYS A 153 -13.05 13.17 19.41
N ALA A 154 -12.21 12.28 19.95
CA ALA A 154 -12.56 11.46 21.10
C ALA A 154 -12.67 12.23 22.43
N LYS A 155 -12.15 13.47 22.47
CA LYS A 155 -12.24 14.36 23.64
C LYS A 155 -13.45 15.32 23.60
N ALA A 156 -14.06 15.48 22.43
CA ALA A 156 -15.17 16.41 22.20
C ALA A 156 -16.53 15.75 22.53
#